data_AF-A0A4Y4B629-F1
#
_entry.id   AF-A0A4Y4B629-F1
#
_cell.length_a   1.000
_cell.length_b   1.000
_cell.length_c   1.000
_cell.angle_alpha   90.00
_cell.angle_beta   90.00
_cell.angle_gamma   90.00
#
_symmetry.space_group_name_H-M   'P 1'
#
loop_
_entity.id
_entity.type
_entity.pdbx_description
1 polymer ?
#
loop_
_entity_poly.entity_id
_entity_poly.type
_entity_poly.pdbx_seq_one_letter_code
_entity_poly.pdbx_strand_id
1 'polypeptide(L)' 'MSRSLLRILVTVGLLIVGVVIGLIFQNVWLGVLLAAIVWLGWFLGYESRRGNNAGVNDEDHGIEL' A
#
# COMPACT_ATOMS: atom_id res chain seq x y z
N MET A 1 3.41 -16.00 9.06
CA MET A 1 2.19 -15.27 8.65
C MET A 1 2.11 -15.30 7.12
N SER A 2 0.99 -15.73 6.52
CA SER A 2 0.91 -15.74 5.05
C SER A 2 0.89 -14.30 4.52
N ARG A 3 1.56 -14.06 3.38
CA ARG A 3 1.66 -12.72 2.78
C ARG A 3 0.29 -12.14 2.40
N SER A 4 -0.63 -13.03 2.02
CA SER A 4 -2.03 -12.68 1.75
C SER A 4 -2.76 -12.23 3.02
N LEU A 5 -2.51 -12.87 4.16
CA LEU A 5 -3.11 -12.49 5.44
C LEU A 5 -2.72 -11.05 5.82
N LEU A 6 -1.46 -10.68 5.62
CA LEU A 6 -0.96 -9.33 5.93
C LEU A 6 -1.63 -8.26 5.05
N ARG A 7 -1.81 -8.52 3.75
CA ARG A 7 -2.56 -7.62 2.85
C ARG A 7 -4.02 -7.48 3.27
N ILE A 8 -4.67 -8.58 3.64
CA ILE A 8 -6.08 -8.55 4.08
C ILE A 8 -6.20 -7.75 5.37
N LEU A 9 -5.32 -7.99 6.35
CA LEU A 9 -5.32 -7.25 7.62
C LEU A 9 -5.13 -5.75 7.44
N VAL A 10 -4.18 -5.33 6.59
CA VAL A 10 -3.97 -3.92 6.27
C VAL A 10 -5.20 -3.32 5.59
N THR A 11 -5.79 -4.04 4.63
CA THR A 11 -6.98 -3.56 3.90
C THR A 11 -8.17 -3.39 4.84
N VAL A 12 -8.45 -4.38 5.68
CA VAL A 12 -9.54 -4.34 6.66
C VAL A 12 -9.29 -3.24 7.69
N GLY A 13 -8.06 -3.12 8.19
CA GLY A 13 -7.68 -2.07 9.14
C GLY A 13 -7.88 -0.67 8.57
N LEU A 14 -7.40 -0.42 7.34
CA LEU A 14 -7.59 0.86 6.67
C LEU A 14 -9.06 1.16 6.40
N LEU A 15 -9.87 0.17 6.04
CA LEU A 15 -11.30 0.35 5.85
C LEU A 15 -11.99 0.77 7.17
N ILE A 16 -11.68 0.09 8.27
CA ILE A 16 -12.24 0.42 9.60
C ILE A 16 -11.84 1.84 10.00
N VAL A 17 -10.56 2.19 9.86
CA VAL A 17 -10.05 3.54 10.16
C VAL A 17 -10.74 4.58 9.26
N GLY A 18 -10.89 4.30 7.97
CA GLY A 18 -11.60 5.16 7.03
C GLY A 18 -13.04 5.42 7.46
N VAL A 19 -13.79 4.36 7.80
CA VAL A 19 -15.18 4.49 8.26
C VAL A 19 -15.24 5.31 9.55
N VAL A 20 -14.37 5.05 10.53
CA VAL A 20 -14.32 5.82 11.79
C VAL A 20 -14.06 7.30 11.53
N ILE A 21 -13.08 7.63 10.69
CA ILE A 21 -12.81 9.01 10.27
C ILE A 21 -14.04 9.60 9.58
N GLY A 22 -14.64 8.88 8.64
CA GLY A 22 -15.83 9.33 7.94
C GLY A 22 -17.00 9.64 8.89
N LEU A 23 -17.21 8.83 9.92
CA LEU A 23 -18.23 9.08 10.95
C LEU A 23 -17.93 10.34 11.77
N ILE A 24 -16.67 10.59 12.12
CA ILE A 24 -16.22 11.82 12.81
C ILE A 24 -16.56 13.06 11.96
N PHE A 25 -16.35 12.99 10.65
CA PHE A 25 -16.68 14.06 9.71
C PHE A 25 -18.14 14.07 9.25
N GLN A 26 -19.00 13.20 9.81
CA GLN A 26 -20.39 12.99 9.36
C GLN A 26 -20.52 12.69 7.86
N ASN A 27 -19.45 12.17 7.25
CA ASN A 27 -19.37 11.84 5.83
C ASN A 27 -18.53 10.58 5.63
N VAL A 28 -19.21 9.44 5.58
CA VAL A 28 -18.57 8.12 5.39
C VAL A 28 -17.81 8.06 4.06
N TRP A 29 -18.31 8.69 3.00
CA TRP A 29 -17.65 8.69 1.70
C TRP A 29 -16.28 9.38 1.73
N LEU A 30 -16.14 10.48 2.48
CA LEU A 30 -14.85 11.13 2.70
C LEU A 30 -13.86 10.19 3.40
N GLY A 31 -14.33 9.50 4.44
CA GLY A 31 -13.52 8.53 5.18
C GLY A 31 -13.05 7.36 4.32
N VAL A 32 -13.95 6.81 3.49
CA VAL A 32 -13.62 5.74 2.53
C VAL A 32 -12.62 6.22 1.47
N LEU A 33 -12.78 7.44 0.95
CA LEU A 33 -11.84 8.02 -0.01
C LEU A 33 -10.44 8.15 0.59
N LEU A 34 -10.32 8.66 1.83
CA LEU A 34 -9.04 8.77 2.53
C LEU A 34 -8.40 7.41 2.75
N ALA A 35 -9.18 6.41 3.18
CA ALA A 35 -8.68 5.03 3.31
C ALA A 35 -8.18 4.47 1.98
N ALA A 36 -8.87 4.74 0.86
CA ALA A 36 -8.44 4.32 -0.46
C ALA A 36 -7.11 4.96 -0.87
N ILE A 37 -6.92 6.26 -0.62
CA ILE A 37 -5.66 6.97 -0.90
C ILE A 37 -4.51 6.37 -0.09
N VAL A 38 -4.70 6.17 1.22
CA VAL A 38 -3.68 5.56 2.09
C VAL A 38 -3.37 4.12 1.66
N TRP A 39 -4.40 3.35 1.29
CA TRP A 39 -4.25 2.00 0.78
C TRP A 39 -3.42 1.96 -0.50
N LEU A 40 -3.64 2.89 -1.43
CA LEU A 40 -2.83 3.01 -2.65
C LEU A 40 -1.36 3.32 -2.33
N GLY A 41 -1.09 4.26 -1.43
CA GLY A 41 0.28 4.58 -1.00
C GLY A 41 0.98 3.37 -0.38
N TRP A 42 0.29 2.64 0.49
CA TRP A 42 0.81 1.40 1.07
C TRP A 42 1.05 0.33 -0.01
N PHE A 43 0.08 0.12 -0.90
CA PHE A 43 0.14 -0.89 -1.96
C PHE A 43 1.29 -0.63 -2.92
N LEU A 44 1.45 0.61 -3.38
CA LEU A 44 2.55 1.03 -4.24
C LEU A 44 3.90 0.91 -3.53
N GLY A 45 4.01 1.31 -2.26
CA GLY A 45 5.24 1.14 -1.48
C GLY A 45 5.59 -0.33 -1.24
N TYR A 46 4.59 -1.18 -1.03
CA TYR A 46 4.77 -2.62 -0.90
C TYR A 46 5.24 -3.27 -2.20
N GLU A 47 4.69 -2.85 -3.35
CA GLU A 47 5.12 -3.33 -4.67
C GLU A 47 6.48 -2.73 -5.07
N SER A 48 6.77 -1.49 -4.69
CA SER A 48 8.08 -0.85 -4.89
C SER A 48 9.19 -1.61 -4.14
N ARG A 49 8.94 -2.04 -2.89
CA ARG A 49 9.87 -2.94 -2.17
C ARG A 49 10.00 -4.33 -2.80
N ARG A 50 9.08 -4.76 -3.66
CA ARG A 50 9.22 -5.99 -4.46
C ARG A 50 10.07 -5.79 -5.70
N GLY A 51 10.20 -4.55 -6.17
CA GLY A 51 11.23 -4.14 -7.11
C GLY A 51 12.59 -4.18 -6.43
N ASN A 52 13.11 -5.37 -6.15
CA ASN A 52 14.52 -5.61 -5.86
C ASN A 52 15.32 -4.94 -6.98
N ASN A 53 15.98 -3.82 -6.66
CA ASN A 53 17.07 -3.26 -7.46
C ASN A 53 16.84 -3.29 -8.98
N ALA A 54 15.75 -2.69 -9.47
CA ALA A 54 15.69 -2.35 -10.90
C ALA A 54 16.74 -1.24 -11.12
N GLY A 55 17.98 -1.65 -11.41
CA GLY A 55 19.15 -0.79 -11.46
C GLY A 55 20.27 -1.13 -10.46
N VAL A 56 20.47 -2.40 -10.08
CA VAL A 56 21.85 -2.82 -9.79
C VAL A 56 22.60 -2.70 -11.11
N ASN A 57 23.32 -1.59 -11.27
CA ASN A 57 24.48 -1.55 -12.16
C ASN A 57 25.53 -2.37 -11.42
N ASP A 58 25.55 -3.69 -11.64
CA ASP A 58 26.69 -4.49 -11.25
C ASP A 58 27.87 -3.95 -12.06
N GLU A 59 28.80 -3.24 -11.42
CA GLU A 59 29.99 -2.70 -12.09
C GLU A 59 30.81 -3.81 -12.79
N ASP A 60 30.57 -5.08 -12.44
CA ASP A 60 31.17 -6.29 -13.02
C ASP A 60 30.32 -7.00 -14.08
N HIS A 61 29.02 -6.70 -14.19
CA HIS A 61 28.10 -7.27 -15.18
C HIS A 61 27.35 -6.12 -15.85
N GLY A 62 27.92 -5.64 -16.95
CA GLY A 62 27.38 -4.52 -17.73
C GLY A 62 25.90 -4.68 -18.05
N ILE A 63 25.25 -3.56 -18.33
CA ILE A 63 23.79 -3.43 -18.43
C ILE A 63 23.21 -4.43 -19.43
N GLU A 64 22.62 -5.52 -18.92
CA GLU A 64 21.84 -6.46 -19.72
C GLU A 64 20.45 -5.84 -19.96
N LEU A 65 20.18 -5.46 -21.21
CA LEU A 65 18.89 -4.97 -21.71
C LEU A 65 18.09 -6.10 -22.37
#